data_AF-A0A0G4LDU4-F1
#
_entry.id   AF-A0A0G4LDU4-F1
#
_cell.length_a   1.000
_cell.length_b   1.000
_cell.length_c   1.000
_cell.angle_alpha   90.00
_cell.angle_beta   90.00
_cell.angle_gamma   90.00
#
_symmetry.space_group_name_H-M   'P 1'
#
loop_
_entity.id
_entity.type
_entity.pdbx_description
1 polymer ?
#
loop_
_entity_poly.entity_id
_entity_poly.type
_entity_poly.pdbx_seq_one_letter_code
_entity_poly.pdbx_strand_id
1 'polypeptide(L)'
;MLTQAKASPDINNYLAYLFSSAEAPAGVPFNSMEYHLVRSAAAIMLKNNARSQYKQIPESSMSLIKLAIPMGIQDKNPQIRSYAGNIATEIIKNGGLLSWPELLPQLLSLLSNESGQVPAEAQEGAMHAMAKICEDNVRLLDREVNGQRPLTFLMPKFIEATKNSLPKVRAQALSAIN
;
A
#
# COMPACT_ATOMS: atom_id res chain seq x y z
N MET A 1 -19.69 -1.39 -22.13
CA MET A 1 -18.53 -0.47 -22.06
C MET A 1 -17.60 -0.76 -20.88
N LEU A 2 -18.02 -0.68 -19.61
CA LEU A 2 -17.14 -1.01 -18.46
C LEU A 2 -16.55 -2.44 -18.51
N THR A 3 -17.35 -3.43 -18.92
CA THR A 3 -16.88 -4.83 -19.06
C THR A 3 -15.84 -4.99 -20.17
N GLN A 4 -15.92 -4.20 -21.24
CA GLN A 4 -14.92 -4.19 -22.32
C GLN A 4 -13.64 -3.48 -21.89
N ALA A 5 -13.75 -2.38 -21.12
CA ALA A 5 -12.58 -1.70 -20.56
C ALA A 5 -11.78 -2.61 -19.61
N LYS A 6 -12.46 -3.47 -18.84
CA LYS A 6 -11.80 -4.49 -17.99
C LYS A 6 -11.01 -5.54 -18.78
N ALA A 7 -11.33 -5.75 -20.06
CA ALA A 7 -10.61 -6.69 -20.92
C ALA A 7 -9.34 -6.07 -21.54
N SER A 8 -9.12 -4.76 -21.37
CA SER A 8 -7.89 -4.12 -21.84
C SER A 8 -6.70 -4.57 -20.98
N PRO A 9 -5.57 -4.98 -21.58
CA PRO A 9 -4.36 -5.31 -20.83
C PRO A 9 -3.81 -4.11 -20.03
N ASP A 10 -4.13 -2.88 -20.46
CA ASP A 10 -3.64 -1.65 -19.84
C ASP A 10 -4.57 -1.09 -18.75
N ILE A 11 -5.71 -1.74 -18.46
CA ILE A 11 -6.68 -1.21 -17.50
C ILE A 11 -6.04 -0.93 -16.14
N ASN A 12 -5.14 -1.80 -15.70
CA ASN A 12 -4.43 -1.65 -14.43
C ASN A 12 -3.49 -0.44 -14.42
N ASN A 13 -2.92 -0.06 -15.57
CA ASN A 13 -2.05 1.10 -15.69
C ASN A 13 -2.85 2.39 -15.47
N TYR A 14 -4.04 2.49 -16.08
CA TYR A 14 -4.94 3.62 -15.88
C TYR A 14 -5.46 3.70 -14.45
N LEU A 15 -5.85 2.56 -13.86
CA LEU A 15 -6.31 2.53 -12.49
C LEU A 15 -5.20 2.95 -11.52
N ALA A 16 -3.96 2.49 -11.75
CA ALA A 16 -2.78 2.90 -10.96
C ALA A 16 -2.56 4.41 -11.06
N TYR A 17 -2.58 4.96 -12.28
CA TYR A 17 -2.43 6.39 -12.51
C TYR A 17 -3.51 7.24 -11.82
N LEU A 18 -4.79 6.87 -11.95
CA LEU A 18 -5.90 7.57 -11.31
C LEU A 18 -5.77 7.52 -9.79
N PHE A 19 -5.48 6.34 -9.25
CA PHE A 19 -5.30 6.16 -7.81
C PHE A 19 -4.16 7.02 -7.25
N SER A 20 -2.99 7.05 -7.89
CA SER A 20 -1.82 7.78 -7.40
C SER A 20 -1.83 9.28 -7.67
N SER A 21 -2.65 9.76 -8.61
CA SER A 21 -2.72 11.18 -8.96
C SER A 21 -3.60 11.91 -7.95
N ALA A 22 -3.02 12.82 -7.16
CA ALA A 22 -3.74 13.54 -6.11
C ALA A 22 -4.80 14.53 -6.66
N GLU A 23 -4.54 15.10 -7.84
CA GLU A 23 -5.39 16.07 -8.51
C GLU A 23 -5.91 15.53 -9.83
N ALA A 24 -7.06 16.04 -10.27
CA ALA A 24 -7.67 15.66 -11.53
C ALA A 24 -6.75 16.07 -12.71
N PRO A 25 -6.62 15.24 -13.75
CA PRO A 25 -5.88 15.62 -14.94
C PRO A 25 -6.43 16.91 -15.57
N ALA A 26 -5.55 17.70 -16.16
CA ALA A 26 -5.94 18.94 -16.83
C ALA A 26 -7.01 18.66 -17.91
N GLY A 27 -8.10 19.45 -17.88
CA GLY A 27 -9.22 19.30 -18.81
C GLY A 27 -10.34 18.37 -18.32
N VAL A 28 -10.19 17.70 -17.16
CA VAL A 28 -11.28 16.95 -16.54
C VAL A 28 -12.03 17.86 -15.55
N PRO A 29 -13.33 18.13 -15.74
CA PRO A 29 -14.08 19.10 -14.93
C PRO A 29 -14.56 18.50 -13.60
N PHE A 30 -13.73 17.70 -12.94
CA PHE A 30 -14.05 17.15 -11.63
C PHE A 30 -13.52 18.05 -10.52
N ASN A 31 -14.37 18.35 -9.55
CA ASN A 31 -13.92 18.95 -8.29
C ASN A 31 -13.20 17.90 -7.42
N SER A 32 -12.56 18.35 -6.34
CA SER A 32 -11.76 17.47 -5.46
C SER A 32 -12.56 16.30 -4.86
N MET A 33 -13.85 16.48 -4.59
CA MET A 33 -14.71 15.43 -4.03
C MET A 33 -15.07 14.38 -5.09
N GLU A 34 -15.48 14.83 -6.28
CA GLU A 34 -15.77 13.93 -7.41
C GLU A 34 -14.53 13.15 -7.80
N TYR A 35 -13.38 13.81 -7.87
CA TYR A 35 -12.15 13.15 -8.21
C TYR A 35 -11.73 12.16 -7.13
N HIS A 36 -11.93 12.47 -5.83
CA HIS A 36 -11.71 11.50 -4.75
C HIS A 36 -12.54 10.21 -4.91
N LEU A 37 -13.77 10.30 -5.41
CA LEU A 37 -14.59 9.12 -5.72
C LEU A 37 -13.98 8.29 -6.85
N VAL A 38 -13.45 8.94 -7.89
CA VAL A 38 -12.74 8.28 -8.99
C VAL A 38 -11.49 7.55 -8.48
N ARG A 39 -10.66 8.23 -7.67
CA ARG A 39 -9.47 7.64 -7.04
C ARG A 39 -9.82 6.44 -6.17
N SER A 40 -10.89 6.55 -5.38
CA SER A 40 -11.38 5.48 -4.50
C SER A 40 -11.87 4.27 -5.29
N ALA A 41 -12.64 4.50 -6.37
CA ALA A 41 -13.09 3.43 -7.25
C ALA A 41 -11.92 2.73 -7.94
N ALA A 42 -10.93 3.50 -8.41
CA ALA A 42 -9.72 2.96 -9.01
C ALA A 42 -8.95 2.06 -8.04
N ALA A 43 -8.78 2.50 -6.79
CA ALA A 43 -8.10 1.75 -5.75
C ALA A 43 -8.82 0.44 -5.41
N ILE A 44 -10.16 0.47 -5.31
CA ILE A 44 -10.98 -0.73 -5.07
C ILE A 44 -10.83 -1.73 -6.24
N MET A 45 -10.85 -1.23 -7.48
CA MET A 45 -10.67 -2.07 -8.66
C MET A 45 -9.27 -2.69 -8.71
N LEU A 46 -8.21 -1.93 -8.42
CA LEU A 46 -6.84 -2.47 -8.33
C LEU A 46 -6.74 -3.58 -7.29
N LYS A 47 -7.29 -3.36 -6.09
CA LYS A 47 -7.30 -4.39 -5.05
C LYS A 47 -8.01 -5.66 -5.52
N ASN A 48 -9.18 -5.52 -6.15
CA ASN A 48 -9.95 -6.65 -6.64
C ASN A 48 -9.22 -7.41 -7.77
N ASN A 49 -8.55 -6.69 -8.66
CA ASN A 49 -7.74 -7.28 -9.72
C ASN A 49 -6.51 -7.99 -9.14
N ALA A 50 -5.80 -7.37 -8.19
CA ALA A 50 -4.69 -8.00 -7.47
C ALA A 50 -5.11 -9.26 -6.71
N ARG A 51 -6.36 -9.31 -6.21
CA ARG A 51 -6.93 -10.47 -5.52
C ARG A 51 -7.29 -11.62 -6.46
N SER A 52 -8.02 -11.30 -7.53
CA SER A 52 -8.69 -12.32 -8.35
C SER A 52 -7.93 -12.68 -9.62
N GLN A 53 -7.06 -11.79 -10.09
CA GLN A 53 -6.40 -11.86 -11.39
C GLN A 53 -4.89 -11.65 -11.29
N TYR A 54 -4.27 -11.77 -10.10
CA TYR A 54 -2.85 -11.50 -9.87
C TYR A 54 -1.93 -12.04 -10.98
N LYS A 55 -2.06 -13.32 -11.30
CA LYS A 55 -1.22 -14.02 -12.31
C LYS A 55 -1.48 -13.58 -13.75
N GLN A 56 -2.60 -12.90 -14.01
CA GLN A 56 -2.99 -12.39 -15.32
C GLN A 56 -2.53 -10.94 -15.53
N ILE A 57 -2.13 -10.24 -14.46
CA ILE A 57 -1.62 -8.87 -14.56
C ILE A 57 -0.24 -8.93 -15.21
N PRO A 58 -0.01 -8.23 -16.35
CA PRO A 58 1.30 -8.15 -16.96
C PRO A 58 2.35 -7.57 -15.99
N GLU A 59 3.60 -8.03 -16.08
CA GLU A 59 4.68 -7.58 -15.18
C GLU A 59 4.94 -6.06 -15.27
N SER A 60 4.82 -5.49 -16.46
CA SER A 60 4.91 -4.04 -16.68
C SER A 60 3.81 -3.29 -15.93
N SER A 61 2.58 -3.79 -15.96
CA SER A 61 1.46 -3.23 -15.21
C SER A 61 1.64 -3.40 -13.71
N MET A 62 2.10 -4.57 -13.26
CA MET A 62 2.39 -4.81 -11.85
C MET A 62 3.46 -3.84 -11.33
N SER A 63 4.49 -3.56 -12.13
CA SER A 63 5.52 -2.57 -11.81
C SER A 63 4.93 -1.17 -11.61
N LEU A 64 4.01 -0.74 -12.48
CA LEU A 64 3.32 0.55 -12.33
C LEU A 64 2.43 0.60 -11.08
N ILE A 65 1.69 -0.48 -10.77
CA ILE A 65 0.90 -0.56 -9.53
C ILE A 65 1.81 -0.42 -8.30
N LYS A 66 2.96 -1.10 -8.29
CA LYS A 66 3.95 -1.03 -7.20
C LYS A 66 4.56 0.37 -7.05
N LEU A 67 4.70 1.14 -8.13
CA LEU A 67 5.12 2.54 -8.07
C LEU A 67 4.01 3.46 -7.52
N ALA A 68 2.75 3.17 -7.85
CA ALA A 68 1.59 3.96 -7.43
C ALA A 68 1.29 3.83 -5.92
N ILE A 69 1.50 2.65 -5.34
CA ILE A 69 1.16 2.36 -3.94
C ILE A 69 1.93 3.25 -2.94
N PRO A 70 3.26 3.41 -3.00
CA PRO A 70 3.99 4.31 -2.10
C PRO A 70 3.52 5.76 -2.17
N MET A 71 3.01 6.22 -3.33
CA MET A 71 2.39 7.54 -3.45
C MET A 71 1.08 7.59 -2.67
N GLY A 72 0.23 6.57 -2.81
CA GLY A 72 -1.02 6.46 -2.06
C GLY A 72 -0.83 6.31 -0.54
N ILE A 73 0.24 5.63 -0.10
CA ILE A 73 0.61 5.50 1.32
C ILE A 73 0.93 6.86 1.94
N GLN A 74 1.47 7.79 1.16
CA GLN A 74 1.85 9.13 1.61
C GLN A 74 0.76 10.17 1.32
N ASP A 75 -0.41 9.75 0.86
CA ASP A 75 -1.48 10.66 0.47
C ASP A 75 -2.04 11.44 1.68
N LYS A 76 -2.44 12.70 1.46
CA LYS A 76 -3.06 13.54 2.48
C LYS A 76 -4.39 12.95 2.97
N ASN A 77 -5.14 12.30 2.09
CA ASN A 77 -6.41 11.68 2.41
C ASN A 77 -6.21 10.31 3.09
N PRO A 78 -6.70 10.13 4.34
CA PRO A 78 -6.50 8.88 5.09
C PRO A 78 -7.16 7.66 4.44
N GLN A 79 -8.25 7.85 3.69
CA GLN A 79 -8.93 6.76 2.99
C GLN A 79 -8.07 6.23 1.83
N ILE A 80 -7.38 7.11 1.10
CA ILE A 80 -6.45 6.72 0.04
C ILE A 80 -5.26 5.96 0.63
N ARG A 81 -4.71 6.40 1.77
CA ARG A 81 -3.67 5.66 2.50
C ARG A 81 -4.11 4.25 2.87
N SER A 82 -5.34 4.11 3.37
CA SER A 82 -5.91 2.80 3.69
C SER A 82 -6.07 1.91 2.46
N TYR A 83 -6.55 2.45 1.33
CA TYR A 83 -6.61 1.68 0.09
C TYR A 83 -5.22 1.24 -0.40
N ALA A 84 -4.21 2.10 -0.30
CA ALA A 84 -2.83 1.78 -0.67
C ALA A 84 -2.32 0.57 0.12
N GLY A 85 -2.50 0.59 1.44
CA GLY A 85 -2.14 -0.54 2.32
C GLY A 85 -2.90 -1.83 1.98
N ASN A 86 -4.19 -1.72 1.65
CA ASN A 86 -5.01 -2.88 1.25
C ASN A 86 -4.55 -3.50 -0.08
N ILE A 87 -4.20 -2.68 -1.08
CA ILE A 87 -3.68 -3.18 -2.36
C ILE A 87 -2.32 -3.84 -2.15
N ALA A 88 -1.42 -3.20 -1.37
CA ALA A 88 -0.12 -3.78 -1.03
C ALA A 88 -0.24 -5.14 -0.35
N THR A 89 -1.16 -5.23 0.63
CA THR A 89 -1.46 -6.48 1.35
C THR A 89 -1.92 -7.58 0.40
N GLU A 90 -2.78 -7.27 -0.56
CA GLU A 90 -3.27 -8.25 -1.53
C GLU A 90 -2.18 -8.71 -2.52
N ILE A 91 -1.27 -7.81 -2.92
CA ILE A 91 -0.11 -8.15 -3.74
C ILE A 91 0.81 -9.11 -3.00
N ILE A 92 1.14 -8.83 -1.73
CA ILE A 92 1.98 -9.73 -0.91
C ILE A 92 1.29 -11.07 -0.65
N LYS A 93 -0.03 -11.05 -0.43
CA LYS A 93 -0.80 -12.28 -0.21
C LYS A 93 -0.76 -13.24 -1.40
N ASN A 94 -0.86 -12.72 -2.63
CA ASN A 94 -0.91 -13.54 -3.84
C ASN A 94 0.47 -13.81 -4.46
N GLY A 95 1.42 -12.87 -4.33
CA GLY A 95 2.77 -12.98 -4.88
C GLY A 95 3.84 -13.46 -3.90
N GLY A 96 3.57 -13.35 -2.59
CA GLY A 96 4.57 -13.55 -1.54
C GLY A 96 5.55 -12.38 -1.40
N LEU A 97 6.37 -12.42 -0.34
CA LEU A 97 7.33 -11.33 -0.04
C LEU A 97 8.38 -11.13 -1.12
N LEU A 98 8.85 -12.23 -1.72
CA LEU A 98 9.87 -12.16 -2.78
C LEU A 98 9.34 -11.56 -4.08
N SER A 99 8.01 -11.48 -4.25
CA SER A 99 7.45 -10.74 -5.39
C SER A 99 7.64 -9.24 -5.26
N TRP A 100 7.89 -8.71 -4.06
CA TRP A 100 8.10 -7.29 -3.81
C TRP A 100 8.99 -7.04 -2.58
N PRO A 101 10.28 -7.38 -2.66
CA PRO A 101 11.19 -7.37 -1.52
C PRO A 101 11.46 -5.96 -0.98
N GLU A 102 11.31 -4.91 -1.79
CA GLU A 102 11.56 -3.53 -1.41
C GLU A 102 10.46 -2.92 -0.53
N LEU A 103 9.26 -3.53 -0.47
CA LEU A 103 8.11 -2.96 0.21
C LEU A 103 8.35 -2.77 1.72
N LEU A 104 8.75 -3.83 2.43
CA LEU A 104 8.94 -3.74 3.89
C LEU A 104 10.06 -2.76 4.26
N PRO A 105 11.26 -2.79 3.63
CA PRO A 105 12.29 -1.79 3.86
C PRO A 105 11.79 -0.35 3.61
N GLN A 106 11.01 -0.12 2.55
CA GLN A 106 10.46 1.19 2.25
C GLN A 106 9.49 1.67 3.34
N LEU A 107 8.56 0.83 3.79
CA LEU A 107 7.62 1.17 4.86
C LEU A 107 8.34 1.48 6.17
N LEU A 108 9.38 0.70 6.50
CA LEU A 108 10.19 0.93 7.69
C LEU A 108 10.94 2.26 7.63
N SER A 109 11.48 2.63 6.46
CA SER A 109 12.18 3.92 6.28
C SER A 109 11.25 5.12 6.49
N LEU A 110 9.99 5.00 6.04
CA LEU A 110 8.97 6.03 6.28
C LEU A 110 8.62 6.09 7.77
N LEU A 111 8.47 4.94 8.43
CA LEU A 111 8.11 4.87 9.85
C LEU A 111 9.24 5.36 10.77
N SER A 112 10.49 5.01 10.48
CA SER A 112 11.64 5.38 11.32
C SER A 112 11.90 6.89 11.27
N ASN A 113 11.59 7.53 10.14
CA ASN A 113 11.79 8.97 9.93
C ASN A 113 13.21 9.40 10.34
N GLU A 114 14.22 8.61 10.00
CA GLU A 114 15.62 8.86 10.37
C GLU A 114 16.12 10.21 9.87
N SER A 115 15.60 10.70 8.74
CA SER A 115 15.92 12.02 8.19
C SER A 115 15.23 13.18 8.93
N GLY A 116 14.22 12.91 9.74
CA GLY A 116 13.35 13.93 10.35
C GLY A 116 12.44 14.66 9.36
N GLN A 117 12.44 14.27 8.08
CA GLN A 117 11.74 14.97 6.99
C GLN A 117 10.48 14.23 6.50
N VAL A 118 10.18 13.04 7.02
CA VAL A 118 9.02 12.25 6.63
C VAL A 118 7.74 12.87 7.23
N PRO A 119 6.76 13.27 6.40
CA PRO A 119 5.50 13.85 6.88
C PRO A 119 4.73 12.90 7.82
N ALA A 120 3.91 13.46 8.69
CA ALA A 120 3.12 12.67 9.64
C ALA A 120 2.16 11.71 8.92
N GLU A 121 1.56 12.14 7.81
CA GLU A 121 0.66 11.32 6.99
C GLU A 121 1.37 10.09 6.41
N ALA A 122 2.63 10.26 6.00
CA ALA A 122 3.45 9.18 5.46
C ALA A 122 3.82 8.16 6.55
N GLN A 123 4.18 8.63 7.76
CA GLN A 123 4.44 7.75 8.91
C GLN A 123 3.18 6.96 9.31
N GLU A 124 2.02 7.62 9.39
CA GLU A 124 0.73 6.96 9.67
C GLU A 124 0.35 5.95 8.59
N GLY A 125 0.51 6.31 7.32
CA GLY A 125 0.21 5.42 6.20
C GLY A 125 1.11 4.19 6.19
N ALA A 126 2.40 4.38 6.44
CA ALA A 126 3.37 3.29 6.48
C ALA A 126 3.08 2.32 7.63
N MET A 127 2.80 2.84 8.84
CA MET A 127 2.41 2.01 9.97
C MET A 127 1.11 1.25 9.71
N HIS A 128 0.11 1.92 9.13
CA HIS A 128 -1.16 1.27 8.78
C HIS A 128 -0.97 0.12 7.79
N ALA A 129 -0.24 0.36 6.70
CA ALA A 129 0.04 -0.65 5.69
C ALA A 129 0.82 -1.83 6.29
N MET A 130 1.83 -1.54 7.11
CA MET A 130 2.66 -2.57 7.74
C MET A 130 1.86 -3.43 8.73
N ALA A 131 0.97 -2.82 9.52
CA ALA A 131 0.06 -3.54 10.41
C ALA A 131 -0.87 -4.47 9.61
N LYS A 132 -1.48 -3.99 8.52
CA LYS A 132 -2.35 -4.81 7.65
C LYS A 132 -1.61 -5.96 6.98
N ILE A 133 -0.39 -5.72 6.50
CA ILE A 133 0.45 -6.78 5.91
C ILE A 133 0.74 -7.85 6.96
N CYS A 134 1.05 -7.46 8.21
CA CYS A 134 1.30 -8.40 9.29
C CYS A 134 0.07 -9.20 9.69
N GLU A 135 -1.06 -8.54 9.87
CA GLU A 135 -2.35 -9.15 10.22
C GLU A 135 -2.77 -10.20 9.19
N ASP A 136 -2.77 -9.84 7.90
CA ASP A 136 -3.30 -10.69 6.85
C ASP A 136 -2.30 -11.76 6.37
N ASN A 137 -0.98 -11.58 6.62
CA ASN A 137 0.08 -12.42 6.10
C ASN A 137 1.02 -12.99 7.19
N VAL A 138 0.58 -13.10 8.44
CA VAL A 138 1.39 -13.58 9.58
C VAL A 138 2.14 -14.88 9.28
N ARG A 139 1.46 -15.89 8.72
CA ARG A 139 2.06 -17.19 8.38
C ARG A 139 3.16 -17.09 7.33
N LEU A 140 3.09 -16.07 6.49
CA LEU A 140 4.06 -15.83 5.44
C LEU A 140 5.28 -15.09 6.01
N LEU A 141 5.07 -14.17 6.94
CA LEU A 141 6.12 -13.40 7.62
C LEU A 141 6.87 -14.19 8.71
N ASP A 142 6.25 -15.25 9.27
CA ASP A 142 6.87 -16.15 10.24
C ASP A 142 7.74 -17.24 9.60
N ARG A 143 7.59 -17.44 8.28
CA ARG A 143 8.43 -18.37 7.53
C ARG A 143 9.81 -17.80 7.30
N GLU A 144 10.78 -18.70 7.23
CA GLU A 144 12.13 -18.36 6.85
C GLU A 144 12.18 -18.05 5.34
N VAL A 145 12.67 -16.86 5.03
CA VAL A 145 12.91 -16.37 3.67
C VAL A 145 14.37 -15.95 3.62
N ASN A 146 15.19 -16.59 2.78
CA ASN A 146 16.63 -16.32 2.67
C ASN A 146 17.39 -16.38 4.01
N GLY A 147 17.07 -17.35 4.88
CA GLY A 147 17.76 -17.50 6.17
C GLY A 147 17.25 -16.57 7.28
N GLN A 148 16.23 -15.75 7.01
CA GLN A 148 15.69 -14.79 7.97
C GLN A 148 14.18 -14.92 8.11
N ARG A 149 13.66 -14.67 9.31
CA ARG A 149 12.22 -14.57 9.55
C ARG A 149 11.84 -13.09 9.61
N PRO A 150 11.07 -12.57 8.64
CA PRO A 150 10.67 -11.17 8.59
C PRO A 150 10.10 -10.64 9.92
N LEU A 151 9.27 -11.42 10.62
CA LEU A 151 8.72 -11.01 11.93
C LEU A 151 9.80 -10.72 12.98
N THR A 152 10.91 -11.44 12.98
CA THR A 152 12.00 -11.22 13.95
C THR A 152 12.61 -9.82 13.81
N PHE A 153 12.60 -9.25 12.60
CA PHE A 153 13.09 -7.89 12.35
C PHE A 153 11.99 -6.83 12.51
N LEU A 154 10.74 -7.15 12.17
CA LEU A 154 9.62 -6.21 12.27
C LEU A 154 9.18 -5.95 13.72
N MET A 155 9.18 -6.99 14.57
CA MET A 155 8.68 -6.88 15.95
C MET A 155 9.41 -5.79 16.78
N PRO A 156 10.77 -5.73 16.81
CA PRO A 156 11.46 -4.65 17.50
C PRO A 156 11.07 -3.26 16.98
N LYS A 157 10.82 -3.12 15.67
CA LYS A 157 10.42 -1.85 15.06
C LYS A 157 9.00 -1.44 15.43
N PHE A 158 8.07 -2.39 15.58
CA PHE A 158 6.75 -2.08 16.13
C PHE A 158 6.82 -1.67 17.60
N ILE A 159 7.64 -2.34 18.41
CA ILE A 159 7.83 -1.97 19.82
C ILE A 159 8.39 -0.54 19.91
N GLU A 160 9.37 -0.20 19.07
CA GLU A 160 9.90 1.17 18.97
C GLU A 160 8.79 2.17 18.58
N ALA A 161 7.97 1.82 17.59
CA ALA A 161 6.86 2.66 17.13
C ALA A 161 5.76 2.89 18.19
N THR A 162 5.64 2.06 19.22
CA THR A 162 4.74 2.34 20.37
C THR A 162 5.13 3.59 21.14
N LYS A 163 6.36 4.11 20.95
CA LYS A 163 6.86 5.34 21.55
C LYS A 163 6.88 6.53 20.58
N ASN A 164 6.37 6.36 19.36
CA ASN A 164 6.35 7.43 18.35
C ASN A 164 5.54 8.64 18.84
N SER A 165 5.91 9.86 18.44
CA SER A 165 5.21 11.09 18.82
C SER A 165 3.76 11.13 18.32
N LEU A 166 3.47 10.47 17.20
CA LEU A 166 2.15 10.41 16.57
C LEU A 166 1.24 9.37 17.25
N PRO A 167 0.08 9.76 17.80
CA PRO A 167 -0.81 8.84 18.52
C PRO A 167 -1.35 7.70 17.67
N LYS A 168 -1.64 7.95 16.38
CA LYS A 168 -2.15 6.91 15.49
C LYS A 168 -1.10 5.85 15.18
N VAL A 169 0.16 6.25 15.01
CA VAL A 169 1.28 5.32 14.82
C VAL A 169 1.41 4.40 16.04
N ARG A 170 1.37 4.96 17.26
CA ARG A 170 1.41 4.17 18.49
C ARG A 170 0.26 3.15 18.57
N ALA A 171 -0.96 3.59 18.30
CA ALA A 171 -2.14 2.72 18.35
C ALA A 171 -2.05 1.57 17.34
N GLN A 172 -1.62 1.86 16.11
CA GLN A 172 -1.45 0.85 15.07
C GLN A 172 -0.29 -0.10 15.37
N ALA A 173 0.80 0.39 15.94
CA ALA A 173 1.92 -0.45 16.38
C ALA A 173 1.48 -1.45 17.46
N LEU A 174 0.72 -1.01 18.46
CA LEU A 174 0.15 -1.91 19.47
C LEU A 174 -0.79 -2.94 18.84
N SER A 175 -1.64 -2.51 17.90
CA SER A 175 -2.53 -3.43 17.18
C SER A 175 -1.79 -4.46 16.32
N ALA A 176 -0.59 -4.15 15.83
CA ALA A 176 0.22 -5.06 15.02
C ALA A 176 1.02 -6.08 15.86
N ILE A 177 1.23 -5.77 17.15
CA ILE A 177 1.93 -6.64 18.11
C ILE A 177 1.00 -7.69 18.72
N ASN A 178 -0.28 -7.34 18.91
CA ASN A 178 -1.31 -8.22 19.47
C ASN A 178 -1.82 -9.25 18.47
#